data_AF-A0A1U7ZNR3-F1
#
_entry.id   AF-A0A1U7ZNR3-F1
#
_cell.length_a   1.000
_cell.length_b   1.000
_cell.length_c   1.000
_cell.angle_alpha   90.00
_cell.angle_beta   90.00
_cell.angle_gamma   90.00
#
_symmetry.space_group_name_H-M   'P 1'
#
loop_
_entity.id
_entity.type
_entity.pdbx_description
1 polymer ?
#
loop_
_entity_poly.entity_id
_entity_poly.type
_entity_poly.pdbx_seq_one_letter_code
_entity_poly.pdbx_strand_id
1 'polypeptide(L)'
;MSSLSNHHRNGQIPLPCPHLSDFKSRHGHKPFRALQECLRVKPLGRAAIRRDPDEVPRCGSCGESSRPRLYACVACAAVFCHSPPESSHAAAHAESMIPGHEIAVDVDRAELFCCACRDQVYDRDFDAAVVLAQTEASTLGGSTMPAAPPENLRKRRRVDYRPWAPDPRERVLMGRCSSPLQRGDGDPSVGLPWGLRGLNNLGNTCFMNSVLQALLHTPPLRNYFLSDRHNRYVCQQKNNVSNVPRKNAIGHDNSRNLRLCLACDMDAMFSAVFSGDRAPYSPAKFLYSWWQHAANLASYEQQDAHEFFISMLDGIHENVEKGQCRPQRQGSGDCCIAHRVFSGILRSDVTCTACGFTSTTYDPCVDISLDLEPNQGNSAKMVSTKSHHACNGEPDSMISSQSCGISTLMGCLDRFTRPEKLGSDQKFFCQQCQVRQESLKQMSIRKLPLVSCFHIKRFEHSSTRNMSRKVDRYLQFPFSLDMAPYLSSSILRSRFGNRIFAFDGDEPDATSELSSEFELFAVVTHTGKLDAGHYVTYLRLSNQWYKCDDAWVTQVSDNIVRAAQGYMMFYVQKMLYYKASEKVVG
;
A
#
# COMPACT_ATOMS: atom_id res chain seq x y z
N MET A 1 -11.53 -39.28 18.01
CA MET A 1 -10.70 -38.78 16.89
C MET A 1 -11.63 -38.38 15.77
N SER A 2 -11.92 -37.09 15.63
CA SER A 2 -12.70 -36.55 14.51
C SER A 2 -12.26 -35.10 14.28
N SER A 3 -11.61 -34.95 13.12
CA SER A 3 -10.96 -33.81 12.49
C SER A 3 -11.60 -32.42 12.71
N LEU A 4 -10.80 -31.51 13.27
CA LEU A 4 -10.91 -30.05 13.11
C LEU A 4 -10.36 -29.67 11.73
N SER A 5 -11.23 -29.34 10.78
CA SER A 5 -10.85 -28.74 9.50
C SER A 5 -10.96 -27.22 9.58
N ASN A 6 -9.83 -26.58 9.89
CA ASN A 6 -9.61 -25.14 9.73
C ASN A 6 -9.54 -24.81 8.22
N HIS A 7 -10.63 -24.33 7.64
CA HIS A 7 -10.65 -23.77 6.29
C HIS A 7 -11.02 -22.29 6.31
N HIS A 8 -10.04 -21.45 6.66
CA HIS A 8 -9.98 -20.07 6.18
C HIS A 8 -8.82 -19.94 5.20
N ARG A 9 -9.06 -20.36 3.95
CA ARG A 9 -8.25 -19.99 2.79
C ARG A 9 -9.18 -19.69 1.62
N ASN A 10 -8.89 -18.57 0.95
CA ASN A 10 -9.47 -18.07 -0.30
C ASN A 10 -10.87 -17.46 -0.19
N GLY A 11 -11.05 -16.31 -0.84
CA GLY A 11 -12.27 -15.51 -0.93
C GLY A 11 -13.45 -16.18 -1.63
N GLN A 12 -13.84 -17.37 -1.17
CA GLN A 12 -15.15 -17.94 -1.43
C GLN A 12 -16.17 -17.23 -0.52
N ILE A 13 -17.31 -16.89 -1.09
CA ILE A 13 -18.48 -16.42 -0.33
C ILE A 13 -18.77 -17.48 0.75
N PRO A 14 -18.84 -17.12 2.04
CA PRO A 14 -19.07 -18.09 3.12
C PRO A 14 -20.37 -18.87 2.85
N LEU A 15 -20.32 -20.19 2.99
CA LEU A 15 -21.48 -21.06 2.81
C LEU A 15 -22.60 -20.62 3.76
N PRO A 16 -23.86 -20.57 3.29
CA PRO A 16 -24.98 -20.14 4.11
C PRO A 16 -25.15 -21.09 5.31
N CYS A 17 -25.25 -20.53 6.51
CA CYS A 17 -25.45 -21.30 7.74
C CYS A 17 -26.83 -21.98 7.74
N PRO A 18 -26.93 -23.32 7.90
CA PRO A 18 -28.21 -24.03 7.89
C PRO A 18 -29.12 -23.58 9.05
N HIS A 19 -28.55 -23.31 10.23
CA HIS A 19 -29.29 -22.79 11.39
C HIS A 19 -29.94 -21.43 11.12
N LEU A 20 -29.28 -20.58 10.32
CA LEU A 20 -29.86 -19.30 9.91
C LEU A 20 -31.03 -19.53 8.95
N SER A 21 -30.89 -20.43 7.97
CA SER A 21 -31.97 -20.78 7.05
C SER A 21 -33.19 -21.35 7.78
N ASP A 22 -32.97 -22.25 8.75
CA ASP A 22 -34.03 -22.82 9.58
C ASP A 22 -34.71 -21.76 10.44
N PHE A 23 -33.94 -20.86 11.05
CA PHE A 23 -34.47 -19.71 11.79
C PHE A 23 -35.35 -18.81 10.91
N LYS A 24 -34.92 -18.49 9.68
CA LYS A 24 -35.73 -17.70 8.73
C LYS A 24 -37.01 -18.45 8.32
N SER A 25 -36.96 -19.76 8.15
CA SER A 25 -38.14 -20.57 7.79
C SER A 25 -39.24 -20.53 8.86
N ARG A 26 -38.85 -20.48 10.14
CA ARG A 26 -39.77 -20.46 11.30
C ARG A 26 -40.34 -19.07 11.60
N HIS A 27 -39.58 -18.01 11.31
CA HIS A 27 -39.93 -16.64 11.69
C HIS A 27 -40.35 -15.73 10.49
N GLY A 28 -40.54 -16.33 9.30
CA GLY A 28 -41.11 -15.66 8.14
C GLY A 28 -40.14 -14.77 7.35
N HIS A 29 -40.67 -13.96 6.43
CA HIS A 29 -39.88 -13.22 5.43
C HIS A 29 -39.00 -12.08 5.98
N LYS A 30 -39.20 -11.62 7.23
CA LYS A 30 -38.42 -10.54 7.86
C LYS A 30 -38.18 -10.81 9.35
N PRO A 31 -37.38 -11.84 9.69
CA PRO A 31 -37.27 -12.33 11.06
C PRO A 31 -36.52 -11.35 11.99
N PHE A 32 -35.75 -10.43 11.42
CA PHE A 32 -34.96 -9.46 12.17
C PHE A 32 -35.60 -8.07 12.28
N ARG A 33 -36.86 -7.89 11.83
CA ARG A 33 -37.53 -6.58 11.81
C ARG A 33 -37.56 -5.91 13.20
N ALA A 34 -37.84 -6.68 14.24
CA ALA A 34 -37.85 -6.18 15.62
C ALA A 34 -36.46 -5.70 16.08
N LEU A 35 -35.37 -6.33 15.61
CA LEU A 35 -34.01 -5.88 15.92
C LEU A 35 -33.63 -4.59 15.20
N GLN A 36 -34.26 -4.27 14.06
CA GLN A 36 -33.98 -3.03 13.32
C GLN A 36 -34.33 -1.79 14.14
N GLU A 37 -35.44 -1.84 14.88
CA GLU A 37 -35.89 -0.78 15.78
C GLU A 37 -34.97 -0.65 17.03
N CYS A 38 -34.24 -1.72 17.33
CA CYS A 38 -33.25 -1.76 18.40
C CYS A 38 -31.85 -1.39 17.91
N LEU A 39 -31.63 -0.83 16.72
CA LEU A 39 -30.32 -0.36 16.30
C LEU A 39 -30.05 1.06 16.81
N ARG A 40 -28.86 1.29 17.39
CA ARG A 40 -28.37 2.61 17.80
C ARG A 40 -26.95 2.81 17.26
N VAL A 41 -26.66 4.02 16.78
CA VAL A 41 -25.30 4.41 16.40
C VAL A 41 -24.62 5.10 17.57
N LYS A 42 -23.50 4.53 18.05
CA LYS A 42 -22.61 5.13 19.06
C LYS A 42 -21.74 6.23 18.41
N PRO A 43 -21.17 7.19 19.17
CA PRO A 43 -20.17 8.12 18.64
C PRO A 43 -19.07 7.35 17.89
N LEU A 44 -18.60 7.87 16.74
CA LEU A 44 -17.71 7.21 15.75
C LEU A 44 -18.40 6.27 14.72
N GLY A 45 -19.73 6.32 14.58
CA GLY A 45 -20.44 5.64 13.48
C GLY A 45 -20.65 4.12 13.67
N ARG A 46 -20.39 3.60 14.87
CA ARG A 46 -20.57 2.17 15.17
C ARG A 46 -22.03 1.85 15.49
N ALA A 47 -22.65 0.95 14.71
CA ALA A 47 -23.95 0.39 15.06
C ALA A 47 -23.81 -0.59 16.23
N ALA A 48 -24.71 -0.46 17.19
CA ALA A 48 -24.85 -1.32 18.36
C ALA A 48 -26.35 -1.55 18.63
N ILE A 49 -26.67 -2.48 19.51
CA ILE A 49 -28.06 -2.65 19.95
C ILE A 49 -28.41 -1.58 21.01
N ARG A 50 -29.50 -0.85 20.77
CA ARG A 50 -30.08 0.21 21.60
C ARG A 50 -30.40 -0.35 22.99
N ARG A 51 -29.95 0.39 23.99
CA ARG A 51 -30.18 0.14 25.41
C ARG A 51 -30.27 1.45 26.17
N ASP A 52 -30.78 1.36 27.39
CA ASP A 52 -30.77 2.49 28.30
C ASP A 52 -29.33 2.92 28.62
N PRO A 53 -29.05 4.23 28.75
CA PRO A 53 -27.69 4.76 28.91
C PRO A 53 -26.94 4.21 30.12
N ASP A 54 -27.66 3.77 31.15
CA ASP A 54 -27.12 3.30 32.44
C ASP A 54 -27.02 1.77 32.53
N GLU A 55 -27.44 1.04 31.49
CA GLU A 55 -27.48 -0.43 31.50
C GLU A 55 -26.18 -1.05 30.96
N VAL A 56 -25.39 -1.64 31.85
CA VAL A 56 -24.20 -2.41 31.48
C VAL A 56 -24.60 -3.86 31.18
N PRO A 57 -24.36 -4.38 29.95
CA PRO A 57 -24.70 -5.76 29.65
C PRO A 57 -23.88 -6.73 30.49
N ARG A 58 -24.58 -7.72 31.02
CA ARG A 58 -24.01 -8.82 31.79
C ARG A 58 -24.43 -10.13 31.17
N CYS A 59 -23.55 -11.12 31.21
CA CYS A 59 -23.94 -12.47 30.83
C CYS A 59 -24.93 -13.01 31.88
N GLY A 60 -26.07 -13.54 31.45
CA GLY A 60 -27.08 -14.13 32.34
C GLY A 60 -26.60 -15.35 33.13
N SER A 61 -25.53 -16.02 32.68
CA SER A 61 -24.97 -17.20 33.35
C SER A 61 -23.85 -16.86 34.35
N CYS A 62 -22.94 -15.93 34.00
CA CYS A 62 -21.79 -15.60 34.86
C CYS A 62 -21.83 -14.21 35.50
N GLY A 63 -22.82 -13.37 35.20
CA GLY A 63 -22.99 -12.02 35.77
C GLY A 63 -21.91 -11.00 35.37
N GLU A 64 -20.94 -11.43 34.56
CA GLU A 64 -19.73 -10.70 34.23
C GLU A 64 -19.98 -9.75 33.05
N SER A 65 -19.68 -8.46 33.24
CA SER A 65 -19.84 -7.41 32.23
C SER A 65 -18.55 -7.10 31.46
N SER A 66 -17.39 -7.57 31.93
CA SER A 66 -16.06 -7.24 31.40
C SER A 66 -15.57 -8.17 30.28
N ARG A 67 -16.38 -9.14 29.85
CA ARG A 67 -15.97 -10.10 28.81
C ARG A 67 -16.02 -9.48 27.41
N PRO A 68 -15.07 -9.85 26.52
CA PRO A 68 -14.82 -9.11 25.28
C PRO A 68 -15.94 -9.19 24.24
N ARG A 69 -16.87 -10.16 24.32
CA ARG A 69 -18.00 -10.30 23.40
C ARG A 69 -19.25 -10.84 24.10
N LEU A 70 -20.33 -10.07 24.03
CA LEU A 70 -21.65 -10.42 24.55
C LEU A 70 -22.64 -10.52 23.40
N TYR A 71 -23.46 -11.57 23.43
CA TYR A 71 -24.40 -11.94 22.37
C TYR A 71 -25.81 -11.99 22.95
N ALA A 72 -26.74 -11.25 22.36
CA ALA A 72 -28.14 -11.28 22.72
C ALA A 72 -28.87 -12.29 21.83
N CYS A 73 -29.53 -13.29 22.41
CA CYS A 73 -30.34 -14.24 21.65
C CYS A 73 -31.49 -13.51 20.94
N VAL A 74 -31.67 -13.75 19.64
CA VAL A 74 -32.73 -13.07 18.87
C VAL A 74 -34.13 -13.52 19.29
N ALA A 75 -34.26 -14.76 19.80
CA ALA A 75 -35.55 -15.33 20.18
C ALA A 75 -36.04 -14.95 21.59
N CYS A 76 -35.15 -14.66 22.55
CA CYS A 76 -35.54 -14.33 23.94
C CYS A 76 -34.84 -13.12 24.55
N ALA A 77 -34.03 -12.38 23.77
CA ALA A 77 -33.25 -11.23 24.22
C ALA A 77 -32.23 -11.50 25.36
N ALA A 78 -32.10 -12.74 25.83
CA ALA A 78 -31.14 -13.10 26.87
C ALA A 78 -29.69 -12.93 26.37
N VAL A 79 -28.83 -12.36 27.20
CA VAL A 79 -27.45 -11.98 26.87
C VAL A 79 -26.46 -13.00 27.43
N PHE A 80 -25.58 -13.51 26.58
CA PHE A 80 -24.58 -14.52 26.94
C PHE A 80 -23.19 -14.16 26.44
N CYS A 81 -22.15 -14.55 27.16
CA CYS A 81 -20.78 -14.39 26.69
C CYS A 81 -20.34 -15.59 25.83
N HIS A 82 -19.41 -15.31 24.92
CA HIS A 82 -18.68 -16.33 24.19
C HIS A 82 -17.19 -15.98 24.23
N SER A 83 -16.39 -16.88 24.82
CA SER A 83 -14.94 -16.71 24.95
C SER A 83 -14.25 -18.01 24.50
N PRO A 84 -13.79 -18.10 23.25
CA PRO A 84 -12.97 -19.23 22.82
C PRO A 84 -11.60 -19.18 23.53
N PRO A 85 -11.04 -20.30 24.05
CA PRO A 85 -11.47 -21.69 23.89
C PRO A 85 -12.24 -22.31 25.08
N GLU A 86 -12.47 -21.60 26.18
CA GLU A 86 -12.79 -22.21 27.48
C GLU A 86 -14.30 -22.35 27.79
N SER A 87 -15.16 -21.42 27.37
CA SER A 87 -16.61 -21.57 27.56
C SER A 87 -17.45 -20.62 26.70
N SER A 88 -18.55 -21.14 26.14
CA SER A 88 -19.56 -20.35 25.45
C SER A 88 -20.92 -20.55 26.09
N HIS A 89 -21.34 -19.58 26.92
CA HIS A 89 -22.69 -19.57 27.48
C HIS A 89 -23.74 -19.34 26.39
N ALA A 90 -23.37 -18.69 25.29
CA ALA A 90 -24.24 -18.56 24.11
C ALA A 90 -24.56 -19.92 23.46
N ALA A 91 -23.56 -20.80 23.32
CA ALA A 91 -23.77 -22.17 22.83
C ALA A 91 -24.56 -23.02 23.84
N ALA A 92 -24.22 -22.95 25.13
CA ALA A 92 -24.96 -23.67 26.19
C ALA A 92 -26.44 -23.25 26.27
N HIS A 93 -26.75 -21.96 26.04
CA HIS A 93 -28.13 -21.48 25.94
C HIS A 93 -28.86 -22.04 24.73
N ALA A 94 -28.21 -22.09 23.57
CA ALA A 94 -28.79 -22.66 22.36
C ALA A 94 -29.05 -24.18 22.49
N GLU A 95 -28.19 -24.90 23.21
CA GLU A 95 -28.31 -26.36 23.45
C GLU A 95 -29.34 -26.72 24.55
N SER A 96 -29.55 -25.84 25.54
CA SER A 96 -30.46 -26.11 26.68
C SER A 96 -31.92 -25.70 26.43
N MET A 97 -32.19 -24.97 25.35
CA MET A 97 -33.52 -24.49 24.98
C MET A 97 -34.10 -25.26 23.79
N ILE A 98 -35.40 -25.07 23.53
CA ILE A 98 -36.09 -25.64 22.37
C ILE A 98 -35.43 -25.10 21.06
N PRO A 99 -35.38 -25.87 19.96
CA PRO A 99 -34.79 -25.41 18.70
C PRO A 99 -35.38 -24.06 18.24
N GLY A 100 -34.50 -23.07 18.07
CA GLY A 100 -34.88 -21.67 17.75
C GLY A 100 -33.99 -20.59 18.40
N HIS A 101 -33.17 -20.94 19.39
CA HIS A 101 -32.26 -20.01 20.08
C HIS A 101 -30.81 -19.99 19.54
N GLU A 102 -30.61 -20.53 18.35
CA GLU A 102 -29.29 -20.72 17.72
C GLU A 102 -28.71 -19.43 17.14
N ILE A 103 -29.54 -18.43 16.86
CA ILE A 103 -29.13 -17.14 16.30
C ILE A 103 -29.12 -16.08 17.40
N ALA A 104 -28.00 -15.39 17.52
CA ALA A 104 -27.77 -14.28 18.43
C ALA A 104 -27.18 -13.08 17.69
N VAL A 105 -27.26 -11.91 18.31
CA VAL A 105 -26.67 -10.66 17.82
C VAL A 105 -25.59 -10.16 18.77
N ASP A 106 -24.41 -9.86 18.24
CA ASP A 106 -23.34 -9.16 18.95
C ASP A 106 -23.87 -7.78 19.34
N VAL A 107 -23.89 -7.57 20.64
CA VAL A 107 -24.44 -6.40 21.30
C VAL A 107 -23.74 -5.11 20.89
N ASP A 108 -22.42 -5.16 20.72
CA ASP A 108 -21.57 -3.98 20.51
C ASP A 108 -21.33 -3.69 19.03
N ARG A 109 -21.49 -4.69 18.16
CA ARG A 109 -21.23 -4.59 16.72
C ARG A 109 -22.48 -4.75 15.85
N ALA A 110 -23.61 -5.10 16.46
CA ALA A 110 -24.82 -5.55 15.77
C ALA A 110 -24.59 -6.78 14.86
N GLU A 111 -23.50 -7.53 15.06
CA GLU A 111 -23.04 -8.81 14.45
C GLU A 111 -24.05 -9.97 14.48
N LEU A 112 -24.56 -10.58 13.39
CA LEU A 112 -25.25 -11.88 13.59
C LEU A 112 -24.22 -12.98 13.88
N PHE A 113 -24.56 -13.85 14.83
CA PHE A 113 -23.73 -14.95 15.29
C PHE A 113 -24.58 -16.21 15.45
N CYS A 114 -24.07 -17.33 14.95
CA CYS A 114 -24.69 -18.62 15.16
C CYS A 114 -24.00 -19.32 16.34
N CYS A 115 -24.75 -19.52 17.42
CA CYS A 115 -24.28 -20.19 18.63
C CYS A 115 -23.90 -21.66 18.39
N ALA A 116 -24.57 -22.33 17.45
CA ALA A 116 -24.32 -23.72 17.08
C ALA A 116 -23.05 -23.87 16.21
N CYS A 117 -22.90 -23.04 15.16
CA CYS A 117 -21.69 -23.03 14.32
C CYS A 117 -20.49 -22.38 15.02
N ARG A 118 -20.73 -21.61 16.09
CA ARG A 118 -19.72 -20.78 16.76
C ARG A 118 -19.02 -19.81 15.81
N ASP A 119 -19.75 -19.32 14.82
CA ASP A 119 -19.23 -18.45 13.77
C ASP A 119 -20.22 -17.32 13.44
N GLN A 120 -19.69 -16.25 12.85
CA GLN A 120 -20.50 -15.15 12.35
C GLN A 120 -21.31 -15.59 11.13
N VAL A 121 -22.55 -15.10 11.06
CA VAL A 121 -23.45 -15.39 9.95
C VAL A 121 -23.93 -14.09 9.33
N TYR A 122 -24.25 -14.13 8.03
CA TYR A 122 -24.63 -12.94 7.26
C TYR A 122 -26.07 -13.09 6.78
N ASP A 123 -26.85 -12.02 6.96
CA ASP A 123 -28.21 -11.93 6.44
C ASP A 123 -28.39 -10.59 5.73
N ARG A 124 -28.66 -10.66 4.43
CA ARG A 124 -28.75 -9.47 3.57
C ARG A 124 -29.75 -8.44 4.09
N ASP A 125 -30.90 -8.88 4.61
CA ASP A 125 -31.97 -7.96 5.00
C ASP A 125 -31.67 -7.30 6.36
N PHE A 126 -31.03 -8.03 7.27
CA PHE A 126 -30.54 -7.47 8.54
C PHE A 126 -29.33 -6.56 8.34
N ASP A 127 -28.34 -6.99 7.55
CA ASP A 127 -27.15 -6.19 7.26
C ASP A 127 -27.53 -4.90 6.52
N ALA A 128 -28.49 -4.95 5.58
CA ALA A 128 -29.04 -3.75 4.93
C ALA A 128 -29.70 -2.79 5.94
N ALA A 129 -30.39 -3.30 6.96
CA ALA A 129 -31.00 -2.45 7.98
C ALA A 129 -29.98 -1.83 8.94
N VAL A 130 -28.89 -2.53 9.24
CA VAL A 130 -27.75 -1.95 9.98
C VAL A 130 -27.11 -0.81 9.19
N VAL A 131 -26.89 -1.02 7.89
CA VAL A 131 -26.36 0.01 6.99
C VAL A 131 -27.34 1.18 6.85
N LEU A 132 -28.64 0.93 6.72
CA LEU A 132 -29.65 1.97 6.69
C LEU A 132 -29.68 2.76 8.00
N ALA A 133 -29.65 2.13 9.16
CA ALA A 133 -29.58 2.83 10.45
C ALA A 133 -28.30 3.68 10.60
N GLN A 134 -27.17 3.20 10.08
CA GLN A 134 -25.92 3.97 10.03
C GLN A 134 -25.99 5.12 9.02
N THR A 135 -26.63 4.89 7.88
CA THR A 135 -26.78 5.89 6.81
C THR A 135 -27.80 6.94 7.22
N GLU A 136 -28.94 6.58 7.78
CA GLU A 136 -29.96 7.49 8.35
C GLU A 136 -29.39 8.32 9.50
N ALA A 137 -28.59 7.73 10.40
CA ALA A 137 -27.83 8.50 11.38
C ALA A 137 -26.81 9.46 10.74
N SER A 138 -26.38 9.17 9.51
CA SER A 138 -25.49 10.03 8.70
C SER A 138 -26.25 11.01 7.79
N THR A 139 -27.53 10.76 7.44
CA THR A 139 -28.31 11.50 6.44
C THR A 139 -29.50 12.28 7.00
N LEU A 140 -29.89 12.12 8.27
CA LEU A 140 -30.95 12.92 8.93
C LEU A 140 -30.60 14.42 9.14
N GLY A 141 -29.76 14.98 8.27
CA GLY A 141 -29.62 16.42 8.03
C GLY A 141 -29.84 16.84 6.56
N GLY A 142 -30.38 16.00 5.67
CA GLY A 142 -30.58 16.37 4.26
C GLY A 142 -31.74 15.66 3.56
N SER A 143 -32.67 16.45 3.04
CA SER A 143 -33.93 16.06 2.40
C SER A 143 -33.83 15.13 1.19
N THR A 144 -34.91 14.36 1.00
CA THR A 144 -35.30 13.46 -0.09
C THR A 144 -35.10 13.98 -1.53
N MET A 145 -34.49 13.15 -2.40
CA MET A 145 -34.91 12.93 -3.81
C MET A 145 -34.45 11.53 -4.30
N PRO A 146 -35.24 10.81 -5.11
CA PRO A 146 -34.86 9.50 -5.64
C PRO A 146 -34.05 9.63 -6.95
N ALA A 147 -32.92 8.92 -7.02
CA ALA A 147 -32.08 8.86 -8.23
C ALA A 147 -32.68 7.90 -9.28
N ALA A 148 -32.70 8.34 -10.54
CA ALA A 148 -33.18 7.60 -11.71
C ALA A 148 -32.26 6.42 -12.11
N PRO A 149 -32.78 5.39 -12.82
CA PRO A 149 -31.99 4.20 -13.15
C PRO A 149 -31.02 4.47 -14.31
N PRO A 150 -29.78 3.93 -14.30
CA PRO A 150 -28.86 4.13 -15.40
C PRO A 150 -29.19 3.21 -16.59
N GLU A 151 -29.19 3.81 -17.78
CA GLU A 151 -29.32 3.13 -19.06
C GLU A 151 -28.10 2.25 -19.40
N ASN A 152 -28.39 1.19 -20.12
CA ASN A 152 -27.53 0.07 -20.48
C ASN A 152 -26.19 0.45 -21.14
N LEU A 153 -25.08 0.10 -20.49
CA LEU A 153 -23.74 0.10 -21.10
C LEU A 153 -23.48 -1.20 -21.88
N ARG A 154 -23.26 -1.06 -23.18
CA ARG A 154 -22.89 -2.15 -24.10
C ARG A 154 -21.52 -2.74 -23.71
N LYS A 155 -21.54 -4.01 -23.30
CA LYS A 155 -20.37 -4.86 -22.99
C LYS A 155 -19.39 -4.90 -24.17
N ARG A 156 -18.14 -4.45 -23.99
CA ARG A 156 -17.03 -4.86 -24.87
C ARG A 156 -16.60 -6.27 -24.49
N ARG A 157 -16.67 -7.16 -25.47
CA ARG A 157 -16.26 -8.56 -25.37
C ARG A 157 -14.76 -8.64 -25.05
N ARG A 158 -14.43 -9.27 -23.92
CA ARG A 158 -13.06 -9.58 -23.48
C ARG A 158 -12.42 -10.49 -24.53
N VAL A 159 -11.22 -10.14 -25.03
CA VAL A 159 -10.46 -10.98 -25.96
C VAL A 159 -9.76 -12.05 -25.13
N ASP A 160 -10.03 -13.32 -25.43
CA ASP A 160 -9.40 -14.44 -24.74
C ASP A 160 -7.88 -14.42 -24.94
N TYR A 161 -7.16 -14.59 -23.83
CA TYR A 161 -5.70 -14.72 -23.85
C TYR A 161 -5.30 -15.99 -24.60
N ARG A 162 -4.54 -15.81 -25.68
CA ARG A 162 -3.82 -16.89 -26.36
C ARG A 162 -2.32 -16.70 -26.14
N PRO A 163 -1.59 -17.76 -25.73
CA PRO A 163 -0.13 -17.74 -25.72
C PRO A 163 0.38 -17.29 -27.09
N TRP A 164 1.25 -16.27 -27.12
CA TRP A 164 1.85 -15.81 -28.37
C TRP A 164 2.80 -16.90 -28.88
N ALA A 165 2.53 -17.38 -30.09
CA ALA A 165 3.38 -18.31 -30.82
C ALA A 165 3.86 -17.58 -32.08
N PRO A 166 5.18 -17.44 -32.29
CA PRO A 166 5.68 -16.68 -33.41
C PRO A 166 5.33 -17.36 -34.73
N ASP A 167 4.86 -16.56 -35.67
CA ASP A 167 4.59 -17.01 -37.02
C ASP A 167 5.89 -17.43 -37.75
N PRO A 168 5.83 -18.20 -38.85
CA PRO A 168 7.02 -18.66 -39.54
C PRO A 168 7.95 -17.54 -40.05
N ARG A 169 7.42 -16.34 -40.32
CA ARG A 169 8.19 -15.15 -40.72
C ARG A 169 8.89 -14.50 -39.53
N GLU A 170 8.20 -14.37 -38.41
CA GLU A 170 8.73 -13.90 -37.12
C GLU A 170 9.82 -14.82 -36.59
N ARG A 171 9.67 -16.14 -36.80
CA ARG A 171 10.69 -17.14 -36.45
C ARG A 171 11.97 -16.98 -37.29
N VAL A 172 11.84 -16.62 -38.57
CA VAL A 172 12.98 -16.33 -39.45
C VAL A 172 13.63 -14.99 -39.11
N LEU A 173 12.84 -13.98 -38.72
CA LEU A 173 13.34 -12.69 -38.23
C LEU A 173 14.08 -12.85 -36.89
N MET A 174 13.53 -13.63 -35.95
CA MET A 174 14.23 -13.98 -34.71
C MET A 174 15.49 -14.81 -34.99
N GLY A 175 15.46 -15.77 -35.92
CA GLY A 175 16.67 -16.52 -36.30
C GLY A 175 17.76 -15.66 -36.98
N ARG A 176 17.39 -14.57 -37.66
CA ARG A 176 18.33 -13.65 -38.33
C ARG A 176 18.81 -12.48 -37.46
N CYS A 177 17.99 -12.03 -36.52
CA CYS A 177 18.23 -10.84 -35.70
C CYS A 177 18.45 -11.16 -34.21
N SER A 178 18.29 -12.41 -33.81
CA SER A 178 18.62 -12.90 -32.48
C SER A 178 19.74 -13.91 -32.63
N SER A 179 20.98 -13.48 -32.44
CA SER A 179 22.00 -14.43 -31.98
C SER A 179 21.57 -14.84 -30.57
N PRO A 180 21.23 -16.14 -30.32
CA PRO A 180 21.20 -16.61 -28.95
C PRO A 180 22.60 -16.33 -28.42
N LEU A 181 22.72 -15.50 -27.39
CA LEU A 181 24.01 -15.23 -26.75
C LEU A 181 24.52 -16.59 -26.26
N GLN A 182 25.45 -17.19 -27.00
CA GLN A 182 26.08 -18.45 -26.62
C GLN A 182 26.65 -18.27 -25.22
N ARG A 183 26.24 -19.12 -24.27
CA ARG A 183 27.03 -19.35 -23.05
C ARG A 183 28.38 -19.88 -23.54
N GLY A 184 29.38 -19.00 -23.59
CA GLY A 184 30.75 -19.42 -23.81
C GLY A 184 31.20 -20.26 -22.62
N ASP A 185 31.32 -21.56 -22.83
CA ASP A 185 31.84 -22.56 -21.89
C ASP A 185 33.36 -22.38 -21.66
N GLY A 186 33.80 -21.23 -21.13
CA GLY A 186 35.24 -21.03 -20.94
C GLY A 186 35.76 -19.83 -20.17
N ASP A 187 34.93 -18.90 -19.66
CA ASP A 187 35.43 -17.72 -18.93
C ASP A 187 35.03 -17.76 -17.44
N PRO A 188 35.93 -17.54 -16.46
CA PRO A 188 35.57 -17.52 -15.03
C PRO A 188 34.59 -16.39 -14.63
N SER A 189 34.29 -15.46 -15.54
CA SER A 189 33.32 -14.36 -15.36
C SER A 189 31.84 -14.77 -15.50
N VAL A 190 31.56 -16.05 -15.77
CA VAL A 190 30.25 -16.65 -16.12
C VAL A 190 29.19 -16.63 -14.98
N GLY A 191 29.49 -16.06 -13.81
CA GLY A 191 28.60 -16.08 -12.63
C GLY A 191 27.61 -14.91 -12.47
N LEU A 192 27.81 -13.76 -13.13
CA LEU A 192 27.03 -12.54 -12.83
C LEU A 192 25.73 -12.43 -13.68
N PRO A 193 24.58 -12.07 -13.07
CA PRO A 193 23.32 -11.83 -13.78
C PRO A 193 23.43 -10.84 -14.95
N TRP A 194 22.60 -11.02 -15.97
CA TRP A 194 22.49 -10.06 -17.08
C TRP A 194 21.88 -8.73 -16.64
N GLY A 195 22.31 -7.66 -17.29
CA GLY A 195 21.95 -6.28 -16.92
C GLY A 195 22.71 -5.74 -15.71
N LEU A 196 23.49 -6.57 -15.01
CA LEU A 196 24.31 -6.11 -13.90
C LEU A 196 25.57 -5.44 -14.45
N ARG A 197 25.56 -4.10 -14.46
CA ARG A 197 26.59 -3.24 -15.04
C ARG A 197 26.78 -1.99 -14.17
N GLY A 198 28.02 -1.62 -13.87
CA GLY A 198 28.33 -0.39 -13.13
C GLY A 198 28.04 0.88 -13.95
N LEU A 199 27.79 2.00 -13.26
CA LEU A 199 27.58 3.31 -13.88
C LEU A 199 28.73 4.24 -13.48
N ASN A 200 29.43 4.81 -14.46
CA ASN A 200 30.53 5.73 -14.18
C ASN A 200 30.01 6.98 -13.47
N ASN A 201 30.72 7.38 -12.41
CA ASN A 201 30.46 8.64 -11.76
C ASN A 201 31.05 9.78 -12.61
N LEU A 202 30.20 10.70 -13.05
CA LEU A 202 30.57 11.85 -13.88
C LEU A 202 30.83 13.12 -13.04
N GLY A 203 31.23 12.93 -11.78
CA GLY A 203 31.47 14.00 -10.79
C GLY A 203 30.75 13.70 -9.49
N ASN A 204 29.59 14.33 -9.29
CA ASN A 204 28.73 14.19 -8.11
C ASN A 204 27.43 13.43 -8.43
N THR A 205 27.51 12.42 -9.29
CA THR A 205 26.33 11.75 -9.88
C THR A 205 25.90 10.48 -9.16
N CYS A 206 26.45 10.18 -7.98
CA CYS A 206 26.12 8.96 -7.25
C CYS A 206 24.64 8.90 -6.84
N PHE A 207 24.00 10.03 -6.53
CA PHE A 207 22.55 10.09 -6.27
C PHE A 207 21.75 9.57 -7.49
N MET A 208 22.11 10.03 -8.70
CA MET A 208 21.50 9.62 -9.96
C MET A 208 21.79 8.14 -10.24
N ASN A 209 23.06 7.73 -10.17
CA ASN A 209 23.46 6.35 -10.44
C ASN A 209 22.73 5.37 -9.52
N SER A 210 22.60 5.70 -8.23
CA SER A 210 21.94 4.84 -7.25
C SER A 210 20.46 4.57 -7.62
N VAL A 211 19.72 5.61 -7.99
CA VAL A 211 18.32 5.50 -8.41
C VAL A 211 18.20 4.82 -9.78
N LEU A 212 19.06 5.16 -10.74
CA LEU A 212 19.06 4.53 -12.06
C LEU A 212 19.30 3.02 -11.96
N GLN A 213 20.20 2.56 -11.07
CA GLN A 213 20.39 1.14 -10.81
C GLN A 213 19.09 0.47 -10.31
N ALA A 214 18.36 1.10 -9.38
CA ALA A 214 17.07 0.57 -8.92
C ALA A 214 16.03 0.51 -10.06
N LEU A 215 15.96 1.53 -10.91
CA LEU A 215 15.01 1.61 -12.02
C LEU A 215 15.33 0.63 -13.16
N LEU A 216 16.60 0.47 -13.54
CA LEU A 216 17.06 -0.48 -14.57
C LEU A 216 16.73 -1.93 -14.19
N HIS A 217 16.70 -2.23 -12.89
CA HIS A 217 16.37 -3.55 -12.37
C HIS A 217 14.90 -3.70 -11.93
N THR A 218 14.06 -2.70 -12.20
CA THR A 218 12.61 -2.79 -11.98
C THR A 218 11.96 -3.63 -13.08
N PRO A 219 11.42 -4.84 -12.81
CA PRO A 219 10.99 -5.77 -13.86
C PRO A 219 9.91 -5.21 -14.82
N PRO A 220 8.86 -4.50 -14.36
CA PRO A 220 7.89 -3.88 -15.26
C PRO A 220 8.49 -2.84 -16.20
N LEU A 221 9.44 -2.01 -15.74
CA LEU A 221 10.13 -1.02 -16.57
C LEU A 221 11.04 -1.71 -17.58
N ARG A 222 11.85 -2.67 -17.12
CA ARG A 222 12.72 -3.48 -17.96
C ARG A 222 11.94 -4.10 -19.11
N ASN A 223 10.83 -4.78 -18.79
CA ASN A 223 10.00 -5.43 -19.81
C ASN A 223 9.37 -4.41 -20.77
N TYR A 224 9.00 -3.23 -20.30
CA TYR A 224 8.43 -2.18 -21.15
C TYR A 224 9.43 -1.66 -22.19
N PHE A 225 10.65 -1.28 -21.77
CA PHE A 225 11.66 -0.74 -22.68
C PHE A 225 12.25 -1.84 -23.59
N LEU A 226 12.57 -3.02 -23.05
CA LEU A 226 13.12 -4.12 -23.85
C LEU A 226 12.11 -4.75 -24.82
N SER A 227 10.80 -4.53 -24.64
CA SER A 227 9.77 -4.94 -25.62
C SER A 227 9.44 -3.85 -26.63
N ASP A 228 10.30 -2.83 -26.76
CA ASP A 228 10.22 -1.75 -27.73
C ASP A 228 8.89 -0.96 -27.66
N ARG A 229 8.27 -0.91 -26.48
CA ARG A 229 7.02 -0.16 -26.24
C ARG A 229 7.24 1.34 -26.26
N HIS A 230 8.48 1.78 -26.08
CA HIS A 230 8.95 3.13 -26.35
C HIS A 230 10.12 3.08 -27.34
N ASN A 231 9.82 2.93 -28.63
CA ASN A 231 10.85 2.94 -29.65
C ASN A 231 11.44 4.35 -29.83
N ARG A 232 12.71 4.53 -29.45
CA ARG A 232 13.41 5.81 -29.53
C ARG A 232 13.51 6.38 -30.95
N TYR A 233 13.59 5.54 -31.98
CA TYR A 233 13.66 5.98 -33.38
C TYR A 233 12.33 6.55 -33.86
N VAL A 234 11.22 5.87 -33.53
CA VAL A 234 9.88 6.34 -33.85
C VAL A 234 9.54 7.62 -33.06
N CYS A 235 9.94 7.69 -31.80
CA CYS A 235 9.72 8.88 -30.97
C CYS A 235 10.46 10.11 -31.54
N GLN A 236 11.74 9.95 -31.90
CA GLN A 236 12.52 11.02 -32.52
C GLN A 236 11.94 11.47 -33.87
N GLN A 237 11.44 10.54 -34.69
CA GLN A 237 10.78 10.87 -35.95
C GLN A 237 9.47 11.64 -35.75
N LYS A 238 8.62 11.24 -34.80
CA LYS A 238 7.39 11.99 -34.47
C LYS A 238 7.67 13.42 -34.00
N ASN A 239 8.74 13.61 -33.23
CA ASN A 239 9.20 14.93 -32.82
C ASN A 239 9.71 15.78 -34.00
N ASN A 240 10.29 15.16 -35.02
CA ASN A 240 10.71 15.87 -36.24
C ASN A 240 9.54 16.25 -37.15
N VAL A 241 8.46 15.46 -37.21
CA VAL A 241 7.29 15.69 -38.09
C VAL A 241 6.29 16.69 -37.49
N SER A 242 6.23 16.84 -36.16
CA SER A 242 5.35 17.82 -35.50
C SER A 242 5.86 19.27 -35.57
N ASN A 243 7.03 19.49 -36.18
CA ASN A 243 7.54 20.82 -36.56
C ASN A 243 6.90 21.32 -37.88
N VAL A 244 5.57 21.41 -37.92
CA VAL A 244 4.92 22.33 -38.87
C VAL A 244 5.13 23.74 -38.32
N PRO A 245 5.73 24.67 -39.07
CA PRO A 245 5.99 26.01 -38.56
C PRO A 245 4.66 26.72 -38.29
N ARG A 246 4.31 26.90 -37.01
CA ARG A 246 3.33 27.92 -36.64
C ARG A 246 3.96 29.27 -36.95
N LYS A 247 3.63 29.84 -38.12
CA LYS A 247 3.81 31.27 -38.40
C LYS A 247 3.08 32.02 -37.29
N ASN A 248 3.81 32.53 -36.30
CA ASN A 248 3.51 33.67 -35.40
C ASN A 248 4.21 33.55 -34.05
N ALA A 249 5.55 33.55 -34.05
CA ALA A 249 6.33 33.97 -32.89
C ALA A 249 7.57 34.71 -33.40
N ILE A 250 7.53 36.05 -33.29
CA ILE A 250 8.65 36.94 -33.55
C ILE A 250 9.47 36.96 -32.27
N GLY A 251 10.73 36.51 -32.32
CA GLY A 251 11.69 36.67 -31.22
C GLY A 251 12.69 35.51 -31.07
N HIS A 252 13.92 35.76 -31.53
CA HIS A 252 15.21 35.21 -31.06
C HIS A 252 15.24 33.83 -30.38
N ASP A 253 15.63 32.78 -31.12
CA ASP A 253 16.95 32.11 -31.01
C ASP A 253 16.94 30.81 -31.85
N ASN A 254 17.93 30.64 -32.73
CA ASN A 254 18.00 29.57 -33.74
C ASN A 254 18.65 28.28 -33.21
N SER A 255 18.39 27.91 -31.96
CA SER A 255 18.71 26.56 -31.48
C SER A 255 17.59 25.62 -31.91
N ARG A 256 17.89 24.67 -32.81
CA ARG A 256 17.01 23.53 -33.10
C ARG A 256 16.73 22.79 -31.78
N ASN A 257 15.68 23.17 -31.07
CA ASN A 257 15.20 22.50 -29.87
C ASN A 257 14.68 21.10 -30.25
N LEU A 258 15.61 20.18 -30.51
CA LEU A 258 15.35 18.75 -30.55
C LEU A 258 14.84 18.39 -29.15
N ARG A 259 13.52 18.31 -28.98
CA ARG A 259 12.93 17.97 -27.68
C ARG A 259 13.54 16.66 -27.18
N LEU A 260 14.37 16.79 -26.16
CA LEU A 260 15.03 15.67 -25.48
C LEU A 260 13.95 14.88 -24.75
N CYS A 261 13.90 13.57 -25.01
CA CYS A 261 12.93 12.68 -24.42
C CYS A 261 13.65 11.76 -23.44
N LEU A 262 13.39 11.91 -22.15
CA LEU A 262 14.01 11.08 -21.11
C LEU A 262 13.69 9.59 -21.29
N ALA A 263 12.51 9.26 -21.81
CA ALA A 263 12.16 7.89 -22.13
C ALA A 263 13.02 7.30 -23.28
N CYS A 264 13.45 8.12 -24.26
CA CYS A 264 14.38 7.68 -25.31
C CYS A 264 15.78 7.38 -24.75
N ASP A 265 16.24 8.19 -23.79
CA ASP A 265 17.53 7.97 -23.16
C ASP A 265 17.49 6.78 -22.19
N MET A 266 16.36 6.56 -21.50
CA MET A 266 16.11 5.33 -20.75
C MET A 266 16.13 4.09 -21.65
N ASP A 267 15.45 4.11 -22.80
CA ASP A 267 15.50 3.02 -23.78
C ASP A 267 16.94 2.74 -24.25
N ALA A 268 17.72 3.79 -24.51
CA ALA A 268 19.13 3.66 -24.85
C ALA A 268 19.96 3.03 -23.72
N MET A 269 19.68 3.42 -22.47
CA MET A 269 20.34 2.85 -21.28
C MET A 269 19.97 1.38 -21.09
N PHE A 270 18.69 1.00 -21.18
CA PHE A 270 18.27 -0.40 -21.12
C PHE A 270 18.96 -1.23 -22.22
N SER A 271 19.01 -0.72 -23.45
CA SER A 271 19.69 -1.39 -24.55
C SER A 271 21.19 -1.57 -24.27
N ALA A 272 21.86 -0.57 -23.71
CA ALA A 272 23.30 -0.62 -23.40
C ALA A 272 23.63 -1.51 -22.19
N VAL A 273 22.80 -1.50 -21.15
CA VAL A 273 23.00 -2.28 -19.93
C VAL A 273 22.73 -3.77 -20.17
N PHE A 274 21.77 -4.09 -21.06
CA PHE A 274 21.40 -5.46 -21.41
C PHE A 274 22.05 -5.97 -22.72
N SER A 275 23.02 -5.24 -23.30
CA SER A 275 23.74 -5.66 -24.52
C SER A 275 24.72 -6.81 -24.31
N GLY A 276 25.05 -7.14 -23.06
CA GLY A 276 26.08 -8.12 -22.69
C GLY A 276 27.44 -7.50 -22.38
N ASP A 277 27.65 -6.22 -22.69
CA ASP A 277 28.86 -5.49 -22.31
C ASP A 277 28.91 -5.23 -20.79
N ARG A 278 30.07 -5.53 -20.20
CA ARG A 278 30.33 -5.46 -18.76
C ARG A 278 31.12 -4.22 -18.34
N ALA A 279 31.73 -3.49 -19.28
CA ALA A 279 32.45 -2.26 -18.95
C ALA A 279 31.51 -1.25 -18.29
N PRO A 280 31.93 -0.43 -17.31
CA PRO A 280 31.04 0.57 -16.73
C PRO A 280 30.40 1.50 -17.78
N TYR A 281 29.10 1.74 -17.69
CA TYR A 281 28.37 2.61 -18.63
C TYR A 281 28.39 4.07 -18.15
N SER A 282 28.58 5.02 -19.06
CA SER A 282 28.55 6.45 -18.75
C SER A 282 27.21 7.07 -19.19
N PRO A 283 26.28 7.39 -18.27
CA PRO A 283 24.98 7.98 -18.59
C PRO A 283 25.05 9.48 -18.91
N ALA A 284 26.07 9.94 -19.64
CA ALA A 284 26.32 11.36 -19.89
C ALA A 284 25.20 12.04 -20.70
N LYS A 285 24.68 11.34 -21.72
CA LYS A 285 23.56 11.84 -22.53
C LYS A 285 22.29 11.97 -21.70
N PHE A 286 22.01 11.00 -20.85
CA PHE A 286 20.85 11.03 -19.95
C PHE A 286 20.97 12.19 -18.96
N LEU A 287 22.14 12.38 -18.34
CA LEU A 287 22.39 13.49 -17.42
C LEU A 287 22.12 14.85 -18.08
N TYR A 288 22.61 15.05 -19.30
CA TYR A 288 22.34 16.27 -20.06
C TYR A 288 20.84 16.48 -20.33
N SER A 289 20.14 15.45 -20.79
CA SER A 289 18.69 15.53 -21.00
C SER A 289 17.91 15.81 -19.72
N TRP A 290 18.34 15.24 -18.59
CA TRP A 290 17.70 15.45 -17.30
C TRP A 290 17.92 16.88 -16.80
N TRP A 291 19.12 17.44 -16.93
CA TRP A 291 19.38 18.85 -16.60
C TRP A 291 18.52 19.84 -17.40
N GLN A 292 18.22 19.54 -18.66
CA GLN A 292 17.31 20.35 -19.47
C GLN A 292 15.86 20.26 -18.99
N HIS A 293 15.45 19.12 -18.44
CA HIS A 293 14.11 18.91 -17.88
C HIS A 293 13.97 19.54 -16.48
N ALA A 294 14.98 19.38 -15.64
CA ALA A 294 14.99 19.82 -14.25
C ALA A 294 16.05 20.91 -14.05
N ALA A 295 15.88 22.05 -14.72
CA ALA A 295 16.85 23.15 -14.70
C ALA A 295 17.16 23.68 -13.28
N ASN A 296 16.20 23.59 -12.36
CA ASN A 296 16.38 23.99 -10.95
C ASN A 296 17.31 23.04 -10.17
N LEU A 297 17.45 21.79 -10.63
CA LEU A 297 18.31 20.75 -10.04
C LEU A 297 19.59 20.54 -10.87
N ALA A 298 19.75 21.30 -11.95
CA ALA A 298 20.89 21.22 -12.86
C ALA A 298 22.11 21.93 -12.30
N SER A 299 22.71 21.34 -11.28
CA SER A 299 23.99 21.79 -10.73
C SER A 299 25.03 20.66 -10.74
N TYR A 300 26.29 21.04 -10.59
CA TYR A 300 27.39 20.11 -10.35
C TYR A 300 27.44 19.66 -8.87
N GLU A 301 26.53 20.14 -8.03
CA GLU A 301 26.46 19.80 -6.61
C GLU A 301 25.71 18.48 -6.41
N GLN A 302 25.91 17.87 -5.23
CA GLN A 302 25.18 16.66 -4.86
C GLN A 302 23.70 17.01 -4.63
N GLN A 303 22.81 16.19 -5.16
CA GLN A 303 21.36 16.33 -5.02
C GLN A 303 20.76 15.18 -4.23
N ASP A 304 19.52 15.36 -3.78
CA ASP A 304 18.79 14.32 -3.09
C ASP A 304 18.31 13.21 -4.06
N ALA A 305 18.53 11.95 -3.71
CA ALA A 305 18.16 10.82 -4.55
C ALA A 305 16.64 10.66 -4.69
N HIS A 306 15.85 11.01 -3.67
CA HIS A 306 14.39 10.97 -3.72
C HIS A 306 13.85 12.05 -4.67
N GLU A 307 14.37 13.28 -4.58
CA GLU A 307 13.99 14.36 -5.51
C GLU A 307 14.33 14.02 -6.96
N PHE A 308 15.51 13.43 -7.20
CA PHE A 308 15.88 12.94 -8.53
C PHE A 308 14.90 11.86 -9.03
N PHE A 309 14.52 10.90 -8.18
CA PHE A 309 13.56 9.84 -8.54
C PHE A 309 12.21 10.43 -8.96
N ILE A 310 11.64 11.35 -8.17
CA ILE A 310 10.35 11.98 -8.49
C ILE A 310 10.45 12.79 -9.80
N SER A 311 11.47 13.66 -9.91
CA SER A 311 11.72 14.47 -11.12
C SER A 311 11.86 13.62 -12.38
N MET A 312 12.49 12.46 -12.27
CA MET A 312 12.65 11.52 -13.38
C MET A 312 11.33 10.88 -13.81
N LEU A 313 10.47 10.48 -12.86
CA LEU A 313 9.16 9.92 -13.20
C LEU A 313 8.26 10.97 -13.87
N ASP A 314 8.30 12.21 -13.40
CA ASP A 314 7.59 13.34 -14.01
C ASP A 314 8.06 13.56 -15.45
N GLY A 315 9.36 13.51 -15.70
CA GLY A 315 9.90 13.66 -17.05
C GLY A 315 9.60 12.52 -18.02
N ILE A 316 9.31 11.32 -17.51
CA ILE A 316 8.75 10.23 -18.32
C ILE A 316 7.26 10.52 -18.63
N HIS A 317 6.53 11.10 -17.68
CA HIS A 317 5.11 11.42 -17.83
C HIS A 317 4.83 12.54 -18.83
N GLU A 318 5.58 13.65 -18.79
CA GLU A 318 5.36 14.83 -19.66
C GLU A 318 5.45 14.50 -21.17
N ASN A 319 6.23 13.49 -21.52
CA ASN A 319 6.39 13.05 -22.91
C ASN A 319 5.19 12.25 -23.44
N VAL A 320 4.30 11.77 -22.56
CA VAL A 320 3.12 10.96 -22.94
C VAL A 320 1.89 11.81 -23.20
N GLU A 321 1.75 12.95 -22.52
CA GLU A 321 0.59 13.85 -22.69
C GLU A 321 0.45 14.41 -24.11
N LYS A 322 1.56 14.49 -24.87
CA LYS A 322 1.56 14.98 -26.27
C LYS A 322 1.18 13.89 -27.29
N GLY A 323 1.08 12.64 -26.86
CA GLY A 323 1.02 11.48 -27.75
C GLY A 323 -0.35 10.83 -27.92
N GLN A 324 -1.15 10.61 -26.85
CA GLN A 324 -2.32 9.71 -26.99
C GLN A 324 -3.34 9.60 -25.83
N CYS A 325 -3.38 10.49 -24.83
CA CYS A 325 -4.42 10.39 -23.79
C CYS A 325 -5.63 11.28 -24.12
N ARG A 326 -6.76 10.66 -24.49
CA ARG A 326 -8.08 11.29 -24.29
C ARG A 326 -8.25 11.56 -22.79
N PRO A 327 -8.88 12.68 -22.39
CA PRO A 327 -9.12 13.01 -20.98
C PRO A 327 -10.21 12.09 -20.41
N GLN A 328 -9.88 10.82 -20.23
CA GLN A 328 -10.80 9.85 -19.65
C GLN A 328 -10.26 9.48 -18.26
N ARG A 329 -10.85 10.16 -17.27
CA ARG A 329 -10.74 9.98 -15.81
C ARG A 329 -9.40 10.35 -15.18
N GLN A 330 -9.37 11.55 -14.60
CA GLN A 330 -8.43 11.93 -13.53
C GLN A 330 -8.36 10.78 -12.49
N GLY A 331 -7.16 10.24 -12.26
CA GLY A 331 -6.88 9.36 -11.12
C GLY A 331 -6.72 7.85 -11.37
N SER A 332 -6.80 7.31 -12.60
CA SER A 332 -6.66 5.84 -12.77
C SER A 332 -5.21 5.30 -12.74
N GLY A 333 -4.20 6.17 -12.88
CA GLY A 333 -2.78 5.76 -12.88
C GLY A 333 -2.32 5.04 -14.16
N ASP A 334 -3.11 5.01 -15.23
CA ASP A 334 -2.78 4.30 -16.48
C ASP A 334 -2.23 5.19 -17.61
N CYS A 335 -1.90 6.45 -17.32
CA CYS A 335 -1.54 7.42 -18.36
C CYS A 335 -0.13 7.20 -18.94
N CYS A 336 0.81 6.65 -18.18
CA CYS A 336 2.17 6.37 -18.65
C CYS A 336 2.76 5.16 -17.93
N ILE A 337 3.93 4.67 -18.40
CA ILE A 337 4.59 3.53 -17.76
C ILE A 337 4.99 3.82 -16.32
N ALA A 338 5.44 5.04 -16.00
CA ALA A 338 5.80 5.44 -14.64
C ALA A 338 4.60 5.29 -13.68
N HIS A 339 3.46 5.88 -14.03
CA HIS A 339 2.25 5.76 -13.22
C HIS A 339 1.72 4.32 -13.17
N ARG A 340 1.79 3.56 -14.28
CA ARG A 340 1.34 2.16 -14.26
C ARG A 340 2.17 1.28 -13.30
N VAL A 341 3.44 1.61 -13.11
CA VAL A 341 4.36 0.82 -12.27
C VAL A 341 4.33 1.30 -10.82
N PHE A 342 4.43 2.61 -10.59
CA PHE A 342 4.64 3.20 -9.27
C PHE A 342 3.40 3.88 -8.68
N SER A 343 2.36 4.17 -9.47
CA SER A 343 1.18 4.87 -8.95
C SER A 343 0.30 3.96 -8.09
N GLY A 344 0.17 4.34 -6.83
CA GLY A 344 -0.86 3.90 -5.90
C GLY A 344 -1.90 5.00 -5.64
N ILE A 345 -2.92 4.66 -4.86
CA ILE A 345 -3.92 5.61 -4.38
C ILE A 345 -3.99 5.48 -2.85
N LEU A 346 -3.75 6.57 -2.15
CA LEU A 346 -3.99 6.71 -0.73
C LEU A 346 -5.42 7.17 -0.49
N ARG A 347 -5.98 6.75 0.64
CA ARG A 347 -7.28 7.20 1.16
C ARG A 347 -7.05 7.90 2.49
N SER A 348 -7.46 9.16 2.58
CA SER A 348 -7.42 9.97 3.80
C SER A 348 -8.83 10.11 4.35
N ASP A 349 -9.05 9.57 5.54
CA ASP A 349 -10.33 9.66 6.27
C ASP A 349 -10.20 10.67 7.42
N VAL A 350 -11.00 11.73 7.39
CA VAL A 350 -11.12 12.72 8.49
C VAL A 350 -12.45 12.51 9.18
N THR A 351 -12.42 11.98 10.41
CA THR A 351 -13.60 11.62 11.21
C THR A 351 -13.81 12.60 12.35
N CYS A 352 -14.96 13.26 12.38
CA CYS A 352 -15.38 14.14 13.48
C CYS A 352 -15.56 13.32 14.76
N THR A 353 -14.95 13.74 15.87
CA THR A 353 -15.05 12.99 17.15
C THR A 353 -16.39 13.20 17.85
N ALA A 354 -17.11 14.28 17.55
CA ALA A 354 -18.40 14.60 18.17
C ALA A 354 -19.57 13.82 17.54
N CYS A 355 -19.71 13.87 16.21
CA CYS A 355 -20.84 13.23 15.51
C CYS A 355 -20.48 11.94 14.77
N GLY A 356 -19.18 11.64 14.58
CA GLY A 356 -18.73 10.46 13.85
C GLY A 356 -18.77 10.58 12.32
N PHE A 357 -19.16 11.72 11.75
CA PHE A 357 -19.12 11.95 10.30
C PHE A 357 -17.68 11.85 9.77
N THR A 358 -17.47 11.09 8.68
CA THR A 358 -16.17 10.90 8.05
C THR A 358 -16.16 11.51 6.65
N SER A 359 -15.26 12.47 6.42
CA SER A 359 -14.90 12.95 5.09
C SER A 359 -13.76 12.11 4.51
N THR A 360 -13.89 11.64 3.27
CA THR A 360 -12.90 10.78 2.59
C THR A 360 -12.32 11.50 1.38
N THR A 361 -10.99 11.55 1.26
CA THR A 361 -10.29 12.01 0.06
C THR A 361 -9.37 10.93 -0.50
N TYR A 362 -9.15 10.95 -1.81
CA TYR A 362 -8.29 9.99 -2.51
C TYR A 362 -7.12 10.72 -3.18
N ASP A 363 -5.91 10.36 -2.79
CA ASP A 363 -4.69 11.06 -3.17
C ASP A 363 -3.77 10.09 -3.94
N PRO A 364 -3.51 10.32 -5.25
CA PRO A 364 -2.53 9.53 -5.99
C PRO A 364 -1.13 9.69 -5.39
N CYS A 365 -0.36 8.60 -5.34
CA CYS A 365 1.02 8.61 -4.84
C CYS A 365 1.93 7.76 -5.73
N VAL A 366 3.19 8.15 -5.89
CA VAL A 366 4.24 7.34 -6.56
C VAL A 366 5.24 6.73 -5.57
N ASP A 367 5.30 7.29 -4.37
CA ASP A 367 6.08 6.81 -3.23
C ASP A 367 5.30 7.02 -1.92
N ILE A 368 5.78 6.38 -0.85
CA ILE A 368 5.31 6.60 0.51
C ILE A 368 6.50 7.03 1.36
N SER A 369 6.49 8.29 1.79
CA SER A 369 7.52 8.88 2.65
C SER A 369 7.19 8.63 4.12
N LEU A 370 8.06 7.90 4.83
CA LEU A 370 7.84 7.39 6.19
C LEU A 370 8.71 8.13 7.22
N ASP A 371 8.09 8.49 8.33
CA ASP A 371 8.76 9.11 9.47
C ASP A 371 9.37 8.05 10.40
N LEU A 372 10.61 8.29 10.84
CA LEU A 372 11.25 7.50 11.88
C LEU A 372 10.65 7.87 13.26
N GLU A 373 10.46 6.89 14.13
CA GLU A 373 10.02 7.15 15.51
C GLU A 373 11.00 8.08 16.24
N PRO A 374 10.58 9.13 16.94
CA PRO A 374 11.51 9.88 17.79
C PRO A 374 11.98 8.98 18.94
N ASN A 375 13.26 9.04 19.30
CA ASN A 375 13.74 8.41 20.53
C ASN A 375 12.95 8.99 21.72
N GLN A 376 12.23 8.16 22.48
CA GLN A 376 11.82 8.53 23.84
C GLN A 376 13.06 8.53 24.73
N GLY A 377 13.89 9.56 24.60
CA GLY A 377 14.92 9.92 25.57
C GLY A 377 14.32 10.88 26.59
N ASN A 378 14.19 10.43 27.84
CA ASN A 378 14.07 11.22 29.07
C ASN A 378 13.12 12.44 29.05
N SER A 379 11.81 12.20 29.16
CA SER A 379 10.91 13.16 29.83
C SER A 379 9.61 12.51 30.29
N ALA A 380 9.72 11.45 31.10
CA ALA A 380 8.60 11.02 31.94
C ALA A 380 8.68 11.81 33.26
N LYS A 381 8.07 13.01 33.31
CA LYS A 381 7.60 13.55 34.59
C LYS A 381 6.43 12.71 35.04
N MET A 382 6.72 11.61 35.75
CA MET A 382 5.73 10.91 36.56
C MET A 382 5.25 11.85 37.66
N VAL A 383 3.95 12.15 37.64
CA VAL A 383 3.23 12.62 38.82
C VAL A 383 3.15 11.43 39.77
N SER A 384 3.94 11.51 40.84
CA SER A 384 3.96 10.54 41.94
C SER A 384 2.76 10.79 42.86
N THR A 385 1.79 9.87 42.86
CA THR A 385 0.92 9.66 44.02
C THR A 385 1.54 8.54 44.87
N LYS A 386 1.91 8.93 46.09
CA LYS A 386 2.52 8.07 47.12
C LYS A 386 1.56 6.93 47.52
N SER A 387 2.08 5.71 47.62
CA SER A 387 1.65 4.76 48.66
C SER A 387 2.83 3.92 49.13
N HIS A 388 3.07 3.97 50.43
CA HIS A 388 4.09 3.23 51.16
C HIS A 388 3.79 1.72 51.14
N HIS A 389 4.82 0.88 50.91
CA HIS A 389 5.21 -0.20 51.82
C HIS A 389 6.55 -0.82 51.38
N ALA A 390 7.48 -0.95 52.32
CA ALA A 390 8.82 -1.50 52.15
C ALA A 390 8.90 -2.94 52.68
N CYS A 391 9.73 -3.78 52.07
CA CYS A 391 10.69 -4.62 52.77
C CYS A 391 11.72 -5.24 51.80
N ASN A 392 12.88 -5.59 52.37
CA ASN A 392 14.20 -5.67 51.75
C ASN A 392 14.55 -7.04 51.12
N GLY A 393 15.48 -7.04 50.17
CA GLY A 393 16.26 -8.20 49.72
C GLY A 393 17.36 -7.80 48.74
N GLU A 394 18.59 -8.20 49.04
CA GLU A 394 19.91 -7.83 48.46
C GLU A 394 20.13 -8.10 46.94
N PRO A 395 21.20 -7.55 46.33
CA PRO A 395 21.33 -7.40 44.88
C PRO A 395 22.19 -8.49 44.23
N ASP A 396 21.59 -9.36 43.43
CA ASP A 396 22.32 -10.20 42.48
C ASP A 396 22.30 -9.61 41.08
N SER A 397 23.51 -9.27 40.63
CA SER A 397 23.83 -8.82 39.28
C SER A 397 23.65 -9.96 38.29
N MET A 398 22.88 -9.76 37.21
CA MET A 398 23.30 -10.10 35.84
C MET A 398 22.22 -9.74 34.78
N ILE A 399 22.61 -8.80 33.90
CA ILE A 399 22.20 -8.64 32.49
C ILE A 399 20.68 -8.49 32.22
N SER A 400 20.14 -7.30 32.47
CA SER A 400 18.98 -6.79 31.72
C SER A 400 19.49 -5.87 30.62
N SER A 401 19.61 -6.42 29.41
CA SER A 401 19.84 -5.69 28.17
C SER A 401 18.89 -4.49 28.06
N GLN A 402 19.48 -3.30 27.89
CA GLN A 402 18.77 -2.10 27.45
C GLN A 402 18.09 -2.38 26.10
N SER A 403 16.78 -2.70 26.12
CA SER A 403 15.97 -2.73 24.90
C SER A 403 15.66 -1.30 24.47
N CYS A 404 16.64 -0.65 23.85
CA CYS A 404 16.37 0.50 23.00
C CYS A 404 15.52 0.00 21.83
N GLY A 405 14.25 0.43 21.74
CA GLY A 405 13.29 -0.09 20.75
C GLY A 405 13.85 0.01 19.33
N ILE A 406 14.09 -1.14 18.70
CA ILE A 406 14.59 -1.20 17.32
C ILE A 406 13.47 -0.72 16.40
N SER A 407 13.72 0.32 15.62
CA SER A 407 12.74 0.79 14.63
C SER A 407 12.66 -0.15 13.46
N THR A 408 11.44 -0.49 13.07
CA THR A 408 11.16 -1.40 11.95
C THR A 408 10.33 -0.71 10.88
N LEU A 409 10.49 -1.14 9.62
CA LEU A 409 9.69 -0.62 8.50
C LEU A 409 8.18 -0.84 8.74
N MET A 410 7.82 -2.00 9.29
CA MET A 410 6.43 -2.31 9.66
C MET A 410 5.92 -1.33 10.72
N GLY A 411 6.71 -1.01 11.76
CA GLY A 411 6.34 0.01 12.74
C GLY A 411 6.16 1.40 12.13
N CYS A 412 6.98 1.78 11.13
CA CYS A 412 6.79 3.01 10.37
C CYS A 412 5.48 3.02 9.57
N LEU A 413 5.12 1.90 8.92
CA LEU A 413 3.86 1.75 8.17
C LEU A 413 2.64 1.72 9.09
N ASP A 414 2.73 1.04 10.24
CA ASP A 414 1.72 1.04 11.29
C ASP A 414 1.47 2.48 11.76
N ARG A 415 2.53 3.26 11.99
CA ARG A 415 2.42 4.67 12.36
C ARG A 415 1.81 5.52 11.26
N PHE A 416 2.21 5.30 10.00
CA PHE A 416 1.68 6.02 8.84
C PHE A 416 0.16 5.80 8.69
N THR A 417 -0.31 4.58 8.97
CA THR A 417 -1.74 4.22 8.87
C THR A 417 -2.51 4.37 10.18
N ARG A 418 -1.86 4.82 11.25
CA ARG A 418 -2.50 5.00 12.57
C ARG A 418 -3.40 6.24 12.55
N PRO A 419 -4.61 6.17 13.14
CA PRO A 419 -5.41 7.36 13.37
C PRO A 419 -4.69 8.36 14.28
N GLU A 420 -4.63 9.61 13.87
CA GLU A 420 -4.07 10.72 14.65
C GLU A 420 -5.11 11.80 14.91
N LYS A 421 -5.07 12.41 16.10
CA LYS A 421 -5.91 13.57 16.40
C LYS A 421 -5.28 14.80 15.77
N LEU A 422 -6.06 15.56 14.99
CA LEU A 422 -5.64 16.87 14.52
C LEU A 422 -5.44 17.79 15.74
N GLY A 423 -4.38 18.62 15.69
CA GLY A 423 -4.04 19.55 16.78
C GLY A 423 -5.16 20.53 17.10
N SER A 424 -5.12 21.15 18.28
CA SER A 424 -6.13 22.12 18.73
C SER A 424 -6.24 23.36 17.82
N ASP A 425 -5.18 23.65 17.08
CA ASP A 425 -5.02 24.67 16.05
C ASP A 425 -5.56 24.24 14.67
N GLN A 426 -5.71 22.93 14.43
CA GLN A 426 -6.12 22.33 13.16
C GLN A 426 -7.53 21.72 13.21
N LYS A 427 -8.45 22.32 13.98
CA LYS A 427 -9.84 21.85 14.06
C LYS A 427 -10.49 21.88 12.68
N PHE A 428 -11.00 20.73 12.25
CA PHE A 428 -11.62 20.56 10.94
C PHE A 428 -13.08 21.03 10.99
N PHE A 429 -13.56 21.69 9.93
CA PHE A 429 -14.96 22.10 9.83
C PHE A 429 -15.85 20.88 9.56
N CYS A 430 -16.64 20.48 10.55
CA CYS A 430 -17.57 19.38 10.38
C CYS A 430 -18.82 19.87 9.64
N GLN A 431 -19.10 19.31 8.46
CA GLN A 431 -20.30 19.64 7.69
C GLN A 431 -21.60 19.24 8.41
N GLN A 432 -21.57 18.21 9.26
CA GLN A 432 -22.76 17.79 10.01
C GLN A 432 -23.00 18.67 11.25
N CYS A 433 -21.94 19.09 11.95
CA CYS A 433 -22.07 19.95 13.12
C CYS A 433 -22.08 21.46 12.78
N GLN A 434 -21.75 21.81 11.53
CA GLN A 434 -21.58 23.18 11.05
C GLN A 434 -20.63 24.03 11.90
N VAL A 435 -19.67 23.39 12.56
CA VAL A 435 -18.68 24.03 13.44
C VAL A 435 -17.35 23.29 13.37
N ARG A 436 -16.25 24.00 13.67
CA ARG A 436 -14.92 23.40 13.76
C ARG A 436 -14.83 22.49 14.98
N GLN A 437 -14.63 21.21 14.72
CA GLN A 437 -14.58 20.16 15.74
C GLN A 437 -13.21 19.50 15.78
N GLU A 438 -12.92 18.88 16.91
CA GLU A 438 -11.83 17.92 16.99
C GLU A 438 -12.11 16.75 16.05
N SER A 439 -11.09 16.33 15.31
CA SER A 439 -11.22 15.30 14.28
C SER A 439 -10.03 14.38 14.28
N LEU A 440 -10.27 13.12 13.92
CA LEU A 440 -9.26 12.08 13.73
C LEU A 440 -8.96 11.96 12.24
N LYS A 441 -7.69 12.12 11.84
CA LYS A 441 -7.22 11.83 10.49
C LYS A 441 -6.60 10.44 10.46
N GLN A 442 -6.91 9.65 9.44
CA GLN A 442 -6.27 8.36 9.21
C GLN A 442 -5.94 8.20 7.72
N MET A 443 -4.71 7.79 7.41
CA MET A 443 -4.29 7.40 6.07
C MET A 443 -4.40 5.88 5.89
N SER A 444 -4.78 5.43 4.70
CA SER A 444 -4.78 4.02 4.31
C SER A 444 -4.49 3.87 2.81
N ILE A 445 -4.15 2.65 2.36
CA ILE A 445 -3.83 2.41 0.95
C ILE A 445 -5.06 1.82 0.24
N ARG A 446 -5.63 2.55 -0.72
CA ARG A 446 -6.78 2.09 -1.52
C ARG A 446 -6.35 1.23 -2.70
N LYS A 447 -5.29 1.64 -3.41
CA LYS A 447 -4.72 0.93 -4.57
C LYS A 447 -3.22 0.78 -4.39
N LEU A 448 -2.73 -0.46 -4.47
CA LEU A 448 -1.30 -0.77 -4.43
C LEU A 448 -0.67 -0.62 -5.82
N PRO A 449 0.55 -0.07 -5.93
CA PRO A 449 1.32 -0.08 -7.17
C PRO A 449 1.91 -1.47 -7.46
N LEU A 450 2.41 -1.68 -8.69
CA LEU A 450 3.17 -2.90 -9.02
C LEU A 450 4.53 -2.91 -8.29
N VAL A 451 5.08 -1.72 -8.07
CA VAL A 451 6.32 -1.49 -7.33
C VAL A 451 6.08 -0.37 -6.31
N SER A 452 6.21 -0.71 -5.03
CA SER A 452 6.12 0.23 -3.93
C SER A 452 7.50 0.82 -3.62
N CYS A 453 7.60 2.14 -3.65
CA CYS A 453 8.79 2.88 -3.23
C CYS A 453 8.56 3.47 -1.84
N PHE A 454 9.37 3.08 -0.86
CA PHE A 454 9.37 3.68 0.48
C PHE A 454 10.57 4.59 0.62
N HIS A 455 10.32 5.84 0.96
CA HIS A 455 11.35 6.82 1.27
C HIS A 455 11.37 7.06 2.79
N ILE A 456 12.55 6.96 3.42
CA ILE A 456 12.69 7.19 4.85
C ILE A 456 13.15 8.63 5.08
N LYS A 457 12.31 9.42 5.75
CA LYS A 457 12.61 10.82 6.08
C LYS A 457 13.70 10.87 7.15
N ARG A 458 14.96 10.89 6.70
CA ARG A 458 16.15 10.91 7.57
C ARG A 458 16.63 12.32 7.88
N PHE A 459 15.96 13.36 7.42
CA PHE A 459 16.42 14.73 7.59
C PHE A 459 15.39 15.53 8.39
N GLU A 460 15.78 15.94 9.59
CA GLU A 460 14.96 16.78 10.46
C GLU A 460 15.50 18.22 10.41
N HIS A 461 14.63 19.19 10.13
CA HIS A 461 14.96 20.60 10.21
C HIS A 461 14.41 21.20 11.51
N SER A 462 15.30 21.63 12.41
CA SER A 462 14.90 22.30 13.65
C SER A 462 14.87 23.80 13.42
N SER A 463 13.68 24.36 13.19
CA SER A 463 13.47 25.81 13.00
C SER A 463 13.99 26.65 14.18
N THR A 464 13.95 26.09 15.39
CA THR A 464 14.44 26.73 16.63
C THR A 464 15.96 26.84 16.73
N ARG A 465 16.71 25.98 16.04
CA ARG A 465 18.19 25.98 16.06
C ARG A 465 18.80 26.34 14.70
N ASN A 466 17.95 26.59 13.70
CA ASN A 466 18.31 26.75 12.29
C ASN A 466 19.35 25.70 11.82
N MET A 467 19.17 24.46 12.28
CA MET A 467 20.11 23.36 12.05
C MET A 467 19.33 22.16 11.54
N SER A 468 19.77 21.63 10.40
CA SER A 468 19.31 20.37 9.86
C SER A 468 20.20 19.23 10.39
N ARG A 469 19.58 18.11 10.75
CA ARG A 469 20.30 16.94 11.28
C ARG A 469 19.87 15.67 10.56
N LYS A 470 20.85 14.86 10.17
CA LYS A 470 20.61 13.50 9.69
C LYS A 470 20.26 12.58 10.86
N VAL A 471 19.15 11.85 10.73
CA VAL A 471 18.70 10.78 11.61
C VAL A 471 19.35 9.48 11.13
N ASP A 472 20.54 9.22 11.70
CA ASP A 472 21.36 8.06 11.35
C ASP A 472 20.94 6.77 12.08
N ARG A 473 19.68 6.71 12.55
CA ARG A 473 19.20 5.55 13.29
C ARG A 473 19.00 4.37 12.35
N TYR A 474 19.40 3.20 12.83
CA TYR A 474 19.14 1.94 12.17
C TYR A 474 17.63 1.69 12.02
N LEU A 475 17.24 1.20 10.84
CA LEU A 475 15.87 0.81 10.52
C LEU A 475 15.91 -0.61 9.99
N GLN A 476 15.27 -1.53 10.70
CA GLN A 476 15.14 -2.91 10.23
C GLN A 476 14.03 -3.01 9.18
N PHE A 477 14.33 -3.59 8.03
CA PHE A 477 13.37 -3.85 6.96
C PHE A 477 13.37 -5.33 6.54
N PRO A 478 12.21 -5.92 6.24
CA PRO A 478 12.11 -7.31 5.83
C PRO A 478 12.37 -7.46 4.31
N PHE A 479 12.82 -8.63 3.86
CA PHE A 479 12.96 -8.88 2.42
C PHE A 479 11.63 -9.23 1.74
N SER A 480 10.63 -9.65 2.52
CA SER A 480 9.26 -9.86 2.05
C SER A 480 8.32 -9.06 2.95
N LEU A 481 7.38 -8.35 2.34
CA LEU A 481 6.49 -7.42 3.01
C LEU A 481 5.05 -7.73 2.62
N ASP A 482 4.18 -7.94 3.60
CA ASP A 482 2.74 -8.03 3.39
C ASP A 482 2.11 -6.64 3.59
N MET A 483 1.47 -6.13 2.54
CA MET A 483 0.79 -4.84 2.57
C MET A 483 -0.69 -4.95 2.94
N ALA A 484 -1.24 -6.16 3.08
CA ALA A 484 -2.65 -6.36 3.38
C ALA A 484 -3.15 -5.62 4.63
N PRO A 485 -2.39 -5.53 5.76
CA PRO A 485 -2.85 -4.81 6.95
C PRO A 485 -3.06 -3.31 6.72
N TYR A 486 -2.34 -2.72 5.77
CA TYR A 486 -2.32 -1.27 5.49
C TYR A 486 -3.37 -0.84 4.45
N LEU A 487 -4.08 -1.81 3.86
CA LEU A 487 -5.14 -1.55 2.90
C LEU A 487 -6.36 -0.91 3.55
N SER A 488 -7.02 0.00 2.84
CA SER A 488 -8.28 0.62 3.28
C SER A 488 -9.32 -0.44 3.62
N SER A 489 -9.42 -1.52 2.84
CA SER A 489 -10.34 -2.63 3.10
C SER A 489 -10.08 -3.29 4.47
N SER A 490 -8.83 -3.57 4.79
CA SER A 490 -8.43 -4.16 6.08
C SER A 490 -8.66 -3.21 7.26
N ILE A 491 -8.28 -1.95 7.09
CA ILE A 491 -8.42 -0.91 8.13
C ILE A 491 -9.90 -0.65 8.43
N LEU A 492 -10.73 -0.49 7.40
CA LEU A 492 -12.17 -0.27 7.55
C LEU A 492 -12.84 -1.51 8.13
N ARG A 493 -12.45 -2.71 7.71
CA ARG A 493 -12.94 -3.97 8.28
C ARG A 493 -12.62 -4.10 9.77
N SER A 494 -11.41 -3.72 10.18
CA SER A 494 -11.03 -3.68 11.60
C SER A 494 -11.86 -2.66 12.38
N ARG A 495 -12.09 -1.48 11.79
CA ARG A 495 -12.80 -0.36 12.42
C ARG A 495 -14.31 -0.60 12.54
N PHE A 496 -14.92 -1.18 11.52
CA PHE A 496 -16.38 -1.24 11.33
C PHE A 496 -16.96 -2.64 11.10
N GLY A 497 -16.13 -3.70 11.11
CA GLY A 497 -16.56 -5.08 10.88
C GLY A 497 -16.65 -5.44 9.38
N ASN A 498 -17.04 -6.68 9.08
CA ASN A 498 -17.04 -7.26 7.73
C ASN A 498 -18.12 -6.68 6.78
N ARG A 499 -18.87 -5.66 7.21
CA ARG A 499 -20.14 -5.25 6.59
C ARG A 499 -20.05 -4.13 5.55
N ILE A 500 -18.87 -3.64 5.21
CA ILE A 500 -18.70 -2.45 4.36
C ILE A 500 -18.04 -2.78 3.02
N PHE A 501 -18.66 -3.62 2.18
CA PHE A 501 -18.21 -3.73 0.79
C PHE A 501 -19.38 -3.63 -0.19
N ALA A 502 -19.97 -2.44 -0.22
CA ALA A 502 -20.53 -1.82 -1.43
C ALA A 502 -20.85 -0.35 -1.09
N PHE A 503 -19.84 0.54 -1.08
CA PHE A 503 -20.09 1.98 -1.10
C PHE A 503 -19.40 2.59 -2.32
N ASP A 504 -20.22 3.22 -3.15
CA ASP A 504 -19.98 3.98 -4.39
C ASP A 504 -18.85 3.51 -5.32
N GLY A 505 -19.26 2.78 -6.36
CA GLY A 505 -18.49 2.63 -7.60
C GLY A 505 -17.72 1.32 -7.79
N ASP A 506 -17.95 0.30 -6.96
CA ASP A 506 -17.44 -1.05 -7.22
C ASP A 506 -18.19 -1.70 -8.40
N GLU A 507 -17.85 -1.29 -9.62
CA GLU A 507 -17.57 -2.33 -10.61
C GLU A 507 -16.47 -3.21 -10.01
N PRO A 508 -16.49 -4.53 -10.18
CA PRO A 508 -15.37 -5.39 -9.80
C PRO A 508 -14.20 -5.10 -10.76
N ASP A 509 -13.61 -3.92 -10.64
CA ASP A 509 -12.40 -3.49 -11.33
C ASP A 509 -11.27 -4.33 -10.77
N ALA A 510 -10.97 -5.44 -11.44
CA ALA A 510 -9.67 -6.10 -11.71
C ALA A 510 -8.54 -6.09 -10.66
N THR A 511 -8.79 -5.66 -9.42
CA THR A 511 -7.81 -5.43 -8.34
C THR A 511 -7.82 -6.58 -7.35
N SER A 512 -8.85 -7.44 -7.39
CA SER A 512 -8.93 -8.70 -6.64
C SER A 512 -7.92 -9.77 -7.09
N GLU A 513 -7.12 -9.52 -8.13
CA GLU A 513 -6.09 -10.44 -8.63
C GLU A 513 -4.64 -10.03 -8.30
N LEU A 514 -4.40 -8.85 -7.72
CA LEU A 514 -3.04 -8.40 -7.42
C LEU A 514 -2.65 -8.80 -5.98
N SER A 515 -1.51 -9.50 -5.87
CA SER A 515 -0.95 -9.95 -4.59
C SER A 515 -0.59 -8.78 -3.68
N SER A 516 -1.03 -8.82 -2.42
CA SER A 516 -0.59 -7.90 -1.35
C SER A 516 0.81 -8.22 -0.83
N GLU A 517 1.39 -9.35 -1.24
CA GLU A 517 2.77 -9.71 -0.90
C GLU A 517 3.76 -9.06 -1.88
N PHE A 518 4.79 -8.44 -1.30
CA PHE A 518 5.88 -7.80 -2.03
C PHE A 518 7.23 -8.40 -1.62
N GLU A 519 8.20 -8.29 -2.53
CA GLU A 519 9.59 -8.64 -2.30
C GLU A 519 10.52 -7.46 -2.55
N LEU A 520 11.47 -7.26 -1.64
CA LEU A 520 12.51 -6.25 -1.75
C LEU A 520 13.51 -6.67 -2.83
N PHE A 521 13.73 -5.78 -3.80
CA PHE A 521 14.72 -6.00 -4.86
C PHE A 521 15.78 -4.91 -4.97
N ALA A 522 15.55 -3.71 -4.43
CA ALA A 522 16.56 -2.66 -4.39
C ALA A 522 16.49 -1.84 -3.09
N VAL A 523 17.66 -1.50 -2.55
CA VAL A 523 17.83 -0.62 -1.38
C VAL A 523 18.87 0.43 -1.72
N VAL A 524 18.47 1.70 -1.74
CA VAL A 524 19.39 2.84 -1.85
C VAL A 524 19.77 3.27 -0.44
N THR A 525 21.07 3.47 -0.21
CA THR A 525 21.62 3.90 1.08
C THR A 525 22.43 5.17 0.91
N HIS A 526 22.44 6.00 1.95
CA HIS A 526 23.17 7.26 1.96
C HIS A 526 24.16 7.30 3.14
N THR A 527 25.44 7.39 2.84
CA THR A 527 26.51 7.57 3.83
C THR A 527 27.02 9.01 3.79
N GLY A 528 27.22 9.66 4.94
CA GLY A 528 27.66 11.05 5.01
C GLY A 528 26.66 11.97 5.71
N LYS A 529 26.92 13.28 5.59
CA LYS A 529 26.14 14.38 6.14
C LYS A 529 25.12 14.91 5.12
N LEU A 530 24.33 15.90 5.50
CA LEU A 530 23.30 16.52 4.66
C LEU A 530 23.87 17.25 3.43
N ASP A 531 25.02 17.87 3.61
CA ASP A 531 25.73 18.72 2.64
C ASP A 531 26.76 17.97 1.81
N ALA A 532 27.19 16.79 2.29
CA ALA A 532 28.16 15.94 1.61
C ALA A 532 27.94 14.48 1.99
N GLY A 533 27.71 13.63 1.00
CA GLY A 533 27.58 12.20 1.19
C GLY A 533 27.78 11.40 -0.08
N HIS A 534 27.41 10.12 0.00
CA HIS A 534 27.57 9.15 -1.07
C HIS A 534 26.41 8.17 -1.07
N TYR A 535 25.87 7.93 -2.26
CA TYR A 535 24.75 7.03 -2.48
C TYR A 535 25.22 5.73 -3.11
N VAL A 536 24.71 4.63 -2.57
CA VAL A 536 25.01 3.26 -3.03
C VAL A 536 23.71 2.47 -3.11
N THR A 537 23.61 1.58 -4.09
CA THR A 537 22.43 0.72 -4.27
C THR A 537 22.77 -0.75 -4.06
N TYR A 538 22.00 -1.43 -3.21
CA TYR A 538 21.99 -2.88 -3.11
C TYR A 538 20.87 -3.44 -3.98
N LEU A 539 21.19 -4.37 -4.88
CA LEU A 539 20.25 -5.00 -5.79
C LEU A 539 20.15 -6.50 -5.51
N ARG A 540 18.93 -7.05 -5.53
CA ARG A 540 18.67 -8.48 -5.38
C ARG A 540 18.31 -9.08 -6.73
N LEU A 541 19.21 -9.88 -7.29
CA LEU A 541 19.02 -10.56 -8.57
C LEU A 541 19.27 -12.05 -8.39
N SER A 542 18.34 -12.89 -8.86
CA SER A 542 18.44 -14.36 -8.73
C SER A 542 18.73 -14.81 -7.29
N ASN A 543 18.05 -14.21 -6.30
CA ASN A 543 18.26 -14.45 -4.86
C ASN A 543 19.68 -14.15 -4.32
N GLN A 544 20.49 -13.38 -5.05
CA GLN A 544 21.80 -12.91 -4.58
C GLN A 544 21.83 -11.39 -4.54
N TRP A 545 22.57 -10.82 -3.58
CA TRP A 545 22.71 -9.38 -3.42
C TRP A 545 23.99 -8.84 -4.04
N TYR A 546 23.87 -7.69 -4.67
CA TYR A 546 24.96 -6.98 -5.32
C TYR A 546 24.96 -5.52 -4.85
N LYS A 547 26.09 -5.06 -4.32
CA LYS A 547 26.34 -3.65 -4.01
C LYS A 547 26.87 -2.97 -5.27
N CYS A 548 26.10 -2.00 -5.76
CA CYS A 548 26.45 -1.12 -6.88
C CYS A 548 26.90 0.23 -6.33
N ASP A 549 28.20 0.47 -6.44
CA ASP A 549 28.91 1.65 -5.96
C ASP A 549 29.52 2.34 -7.19
N ASP A 550 28.69 3.15 -7.86
CA ASP A 550 28.97 3.72 -9.18
C ASP A 550 29.46 2.65 -10.18
N ALA A 551 30.73 2.72 -10.60
CA ALA A 551 31.33 1.82 -11.58
C ALA A 551 31.57 0.41 -11.03
N TRP A 552 31.62 0.27 -9.70
CA TRP A 552 32.00 -0.96 -9.02
C TRP A 552 30.76 -1.74 -8.61
N VAL A 553 30.68 -2.99 -9.06
CA VAL A 553 29.63 -3.91 -8.66
C VAL A 553 30.25 -5.10 -7.94
N THR A 554 29.81 -5.36 -6.71
CA THR A 554 30.36 -6.41 -5.85
C THR A 554 29.23 -7.25 -5.26
N GLN A 555 29.43 -8.56 -5.18
CA GLN A 555 28.46 -9.44 -4.53
C GLN A 555 28.58 -9.31 -3.00
N VAL A 556 27.44 -9.25 -2.30
CA VAL A 556 27.39 -9.11 -0.84
C VAL A 556 26.41 -10.11 -0.23
N SER A 557 26.57 -10.39 1.07
CA SER A 557 25.68 -11.25 1.82
C SER A 557 24.44 -10.52 2.33
N ASP A 558 23.36 -11.26 2.57
CA ASP A 558 22.10 -10.76 3.14
C ASP A 558 22.30 -9.94 4.42
N ASN A 559 23.28 -10.34 5.26
CA ASN A 559 23.57 -9.67 6.54
C ASN A 559 24.06 -8.24 6.33
N ILE A 560 24.88 -8.01 5.30
CA ILE A 560 25.38 -6.67 4.97
C ILE A 560 24.21 -5.77 4.55
N VAL A 561 23.31 -6.30 3.73
CA VAL A 561 22.14 -5.54 3.25
C VAL A 561 21.19 -5.22 4.40
N ARG A 562 20.91 -6.19 5.29
CA ARG A 562 20.08 -5.96 6.48
C ARG A 562 20.67 -4.91 7.41
N ALA A 563 21.99 -4.90 7.59
CA ALA A 563 22.69 -3.92 8.42
C ALA A 563 22.74 -2.52 7.78
N ALA A 564 22.41 -2.39 6.50
CA ALA A 564 22.54 -1.14 5.77
C ALA A 564 21.47 -0.12 6.17
N GLN A 565 21.84 1.17 6.15
CA GLN A 565 20.92 2.27 6.43
C GLN A 565 20.08 2.61 5.20
N GLY A 566 18.95 1.92 5.03
CA GLY A 566 18.02 2.16 3.93
C GLY A 566 17.51 3.61 3.91
N TYR A 567 17.76 4.31 2.80
CA TYR A 567 17.22 5.64 2.50
C TYR A 567 15.97 5.53 1.64
N MET A 568 16.06 4.76 0.53
CA MET A 568 14.91 4.37 -0.28
C MET A 568 14.88 2.85 -0.45
N MET A 569 13.70 2.25 -0.41
CA MET A 569 13.51 0.82 -0.58
C MET A 569 12.44 0.53 -1.63
N PHE A 570 12.79 -0.32 -2.60
CA PHE A 570 11.92 -0.69 -3.71
C PHE A 570 11.45 -2.13 -3.54
N TYR A 571 10.14 -2.28 -3.42
CA TYR A 571 9.44 -3.54 -3.25
C TYR A 571 8.61 -3.81 -4.48
N VAL A 572 8.75 -4.97 -5.11
CA VAL A 572 7.93 -5.39 -6.26
C VAL A 572 6.93 -6.45 -5.83
N GLN A 573 5.73 -6.45 -6.41
CA GLN A 573 4.74 -7.49 -6.13
C GLN A 573 5.33 -8.88 -6.41
N LYS A 574 5.13 -9.81 -5.47
CA LYS A 574 5.77 -11.13 -5.46
C LYS A 574 5.52 -11.94 -6.73
N MET A 575 4.31 -11.87 -7.29
CA MET A 575 3.97 -12.53 -8.56
C MET A 575 4.83 -12.07 -9.74
N LEU A 576 5.25 -10.79 -9.74
CA LEU A 576 6.12 -10.24 -10.78
C LEU A 576 7.59 -10.57 -10.51
N TYR A 577 8.00 -10.66 -9.24
CA TYR A 577 9.35 -11.05 -8.86
C TYR A 577 9.68 -12.49 -9.27
N TYR A 578 8.79 -13.45 -8.98
CA TYR A 578 9.00 -14.85 -9.37
C TYR A 578 9.04 -15.02 -10.88
N LYS A 579 8.12 -14.40 -11.63
CA LYS A 579 8.17 -14.41 -13.11
C LYS A 579 9.46 -13.83 -13.69
N ALA A 580 10.10 -12.88 -12.99
CA ALA A 580 11.36 -12.29 -13.41
C ALA A 580 12.61 -13.08 -12.95
N SER A 581 12.46 -13.92 -11.92
CA SER A 581 13.54 -14.69 -11.28
C SER A 581 13.54 -16.18 -11.65
N GLU A 582 12.44 -16.69 -12.20
CA GLU A 582 12.38 -18.02 -12.80
C GLU A 582 13.41 -18.10 -13.93
N LYS A 583 14.49 -18.85 -13.68
CA LYS A 583 15.30 -19.39 -14.77
C LYS A 583 14.33 -20.22 -15.61
N VAL A 584 14.20 -19.90 -16.88
CA VAL A 584 13.62 -20.81 -17.87
C VAL A 584 14.50 -22.06 -17.84
N VAL A 585 14.11 -23.03 -17.02
CA VAL A 585 14.57 -24.41 -17.14
C VAL A 585 13.75 -24.97 -18.29
N GLY A 586 14.21 -24.68 -19.50
CA GLY A 586 13.80 -25.31 -20.74
C GLY A 586 14.88 -26.25 -21.19
#